data_AF-A0A920SED6-F1
#
_entry.id   AF-A0A920SED6-F1
#
_cell.length_a   1.000
_cell.length_b   1.000
_cell.length_c   1.000
_cell.angle_alpha   90.00
_cell.angle_beta   90.00
_cell.angle_gamma   90.00
#
_symmetry.space_group_name_H-M   'P 1'
#
loop_
_entity.id
_entity.type
_entity.pdbx_description
1 polymer ?
#
loop_
_entity_poly.entity_id
_entity_poly.type
_entity_poly.pdbx_seq_one_letter_code
_entity_poly.pdbx_strand_id
1 'polypeptide(L)'
;MTTLLERLGRRADERLLILTADLLGMCHASNVGVYESIRSGLATGAGLMVPGPWARDAASHYRGEPVGVHLTLNAEMDCYRWRSITQAPSLHDGDGGLPRTVEDLGTTPTWTRPAGNAEPSWSGPSCGDSM
;
A
#
# COMPACT_ATOMS: atom_id res chain seq x y z
N MET A 1 0.31 -28.59 -24.11
CA MET A 1 0.22 -27.82 -22.85
C MET A 1 -1.11 -27.10 -22.84
N THR A 2 -1.87 -27.19 -21.76
CA THR A 2 -3.11 -26.40 -21.61
C THR A 2 -2.76 -24.96 -21.25
N THR A 3 -3.46 -24.03 -21.87
CA THR A 3 -3.34 -22.58 -21.61
C THR A 3 -3.94 -22.21 -20.25
N LEU A 4 -3.58 -21.03 -19.72
CA LEU A 4 -4.19 -20.51 -18.50
C LEU A 4 -5.72 -20.37 -18.64
N LEU A 5 -6.20 -19.94 -19.81
CA LEU A 5 -7.62 -19.78 -20.10
C LEU A 5 -8.37 -21.11 -20.01
N GLU A 6 -7.83 -22.17 -20.62
CA GLU A 6 -8.41 -23.51 -20.55
C GLU A 6 -8.44 -24.04 -19.11
N ARG A 7 -7.40 -23.76 -18.30
CA ARG A 7 -7.37 -24.10 -16.87
C ARG A 7 -8.42 -23.33 -16.05
N LEU A 8 -8.84 -22.16 -16.50
CA LEU A 8 -9.93 -21.37 -15.91
C LEU A 8 -11.31 -21.76 -16.47
N GLY A 9 -11.39 -22.80 -17.30
CA GLY A 9 -12.64 -23.25 -17.93
C GLY A 9 -13.14 -22.28 -19.01
N ARG A 10 -12.23 -21.58 -19.69
CA ARG A 10 -12.50 -20.66 -20.80
C ARG A 10 -11.91 -21.20 -22.10
N ARG A 11 -12.36 -20.66 -23.23
CA ARG A 11 -11.80 -21.05 -24.53
C ARG A 11 -10.39 -20.49 -24.67
N ALA A 12 -9.52 -21.19 -25.40
CA ALA A 12 -8.15 -20.76 -25.64
C ALA A 12 -8.04 -19.43 -26.41
N ASP A 13 -9.07 -19.03 -27.15
CA ASP A 13 -9.15 -17.81 -27.95
C ASP A 13 -9.97 -16.67 -27.28
N GLU A 14 -10.48 -16.91 -26.07
CA GLU A 14 -11.25 -15.90 -25.32
C GLU A 14 -10.36 -14.78 -24.78
N ARG A 15 -10.91 -13.58 -24.64
CA ARG A 15 -10.21 -12.45 -24.04
C ARG A 15 -10.80 -12.16 -22.66
N LEU A 16 -9.98 -12.29 -21.64
CA LEU A 16 -10.33 -11.93 -20.27
C LEU A 16 -9.61 -10.63 -19.88
N LEU A 17 -10.30 -9.80 -19.10
CA LEU A 17 -9.76 -8.57 -18.56
C LEU A 17 -9.98 -8.54 -17.05
N ILE A 18 -8.92 -8.20 -16.31
CA ILE A 18 -8.97 -7.93 -14.88
C ILE A 18 -8.80 -6.43 -14.72
N LEU A 19 -9.82 -5.76 -14.19
CA LEU A 19 -9.80 -4.35 -13.83
C LEU A 19 -9.77 -4.23 -12.32
N THR A 20 -8.64 -3.81 -11.77
CA THR A 20 -8.46 -3.65 -10.32
C THR A 20 -8.58 -2.18 -9.96
N ALA A 21 -9.53 -1.85 -9.09
CA ALA A 21 -9.62 -0.55 -8.46
C ALA A 21 -8.61 -0.44 -7.31
N ASP A 22 -7.83 0.63 -7.29
CA ASP A 22 -6.73 0.78 -6.35
C ASP A 22 -7.05 1.75 -5.20
N LEU A 23 -6.18 1.78 -4.18
CA LEU A 23 -6.21 2.73 -3.06
C LEU A 23 -7.37 2.54 -2.08
N LEU A 24 -7.98 1.35 -2.03
CA LEU A 24 -8.94 1.02 -0.98
C LEU A 24 -8.23 1.09 0.37
N GLY A 25 -8.80 1.80 1.33
CA GLY A 25 -8.21 2.04 2.65
C GLY A 25 -7.35 3.30 2.76
N MET A 26 -7.04 3.98 1.65
CA MET A 26 -6.25 5.23 1.67
C MET A 26 -7.02 6.35 2.37
N CYS A 27 -8.20 6.72 1.86
CA CYS A 27 -9.06 7.77 2.41
C CYS A 27 -10.54 7.43 2.24
N HIS A 28 -11.44 8.13 2.92
CA HIS A 28 -12.88 7.86 2.82
C HIS A 28 -13.40 7.95 1.39
N ALA A 29 -13.02 9.01 0.65
CA ALA A 29 -13.45 9.21 -0.72
C ALA A 29 -12.99 8.05 -1.63
N SER A 30 -11.77 7.56 -1.43
CA SER A 30 -11.25 6.40 -2.14
C SER A 30 -12.08 5.14 -1.84
N ASN A 31 -12.40 4.90 -0.56
CA ASN A 31 -13.26 3.76 -0.19
C ASN A 31 -14.61 3.80 -0.90
N VAL A 32 -15.27 4.95 -0.89
CA VAL A 32 -16.56 5.14 -1.56
C VAL A 32 -16.43 4.84 -3.06
N GLY A 33 -15.46 5.46 -3.74
CA GLY A 33 -15.26 5.30 -5.18
C GLY A 33 -14.87 3.89 -5.60
N VAL A 34 -14.01 3.21 -4.82
CA VAL A 34 -13.61 1.83 -5.09
C VAL A 34 -14.79 0.88 -4.93
N TYR A 35 -15.56 1.01 -3.84
CA TYR A 35 -16.74 0.17 -3.65
C TYR A 35 -17.82 0.42 -4.70
N GLU A 36 -18.05 1.68 -5.08
CA GLU A 36 -18.95 2.01 -6.19
C GLU A 36 -18.49 1.36 -7.50
N SER A 37 -17.19 1.44 -7.80
CA SER A 37 -16.59 0.86 -9.02
C SER A 37 -16.78 -0.66 -9.09
N ILE A 38 -16.57 -1.38 -7.99
CA ILE A 38 -16.74 -2.84 -7.99
C ILE A 38 -18.21 -3.24 -7.99
N ARG A 39 -19.06 -2.53 -7.22
CA ARG A 39 -20.48 -2.87 -7.10
C ARG A 39 -21.29 -2.52 -8.35
N SER A 40 -20.86 -1.52 -9.12
CA SER A 40 -21.44 -1.18 -10.43
C SER A 40 -20.89 -2.04 -11.57
N GLY A 41 -19.86 -2.86 -11.32
CA GLY A 41 -19.23 -3.73 -12.32
C GLY A 41 -18.19 -3.05 -13.21
N LEU A 42 -17.78 -1.81 -12.91
CA LEU A 42 -16.70 -1.12 -13.61
C LEU A 42 -15.32 -1.74 -13.31
N ALA A 43 -15.14 -2.24 -12.09
CA ALA A 43 -13.94 -2.97 -11.67
C ALA A 43 -14.29 -4.42 -11.34
N THR A 44 -13.37 -5.33 -11.65
CA THR A 44 -13.46 -6.77 -11.36
C THR A 44 -12.80 -7.13 -10.03
N GLY A 45 -12.14 -6.19 -9.35
CA GLY A 45 -11.52 -6.37 -8.04
C GLY A 45 -10.94 -5.10 -7.45
N ALA A 46 -10.42 -5.18 -6.22
CA ALA A 46 -9.66 -4.10 -5.57
C ALA A 46 -8.47 -4.59 -4.76
N GLY A 47 -7.56 -3.67 -4.41
CA GLY A 47 -6.50 -3.88 -3.43
C GLY A 47 -6.68 -3.02 -2.19
N LEU A 48 -6.77 -3.64 -1.01
CA LEU A 48 -6.81 -2.95 0.29
C LEU A 48 -5.40 -2.63 0.78
N MET A 49 -5.11 -1.35 0.97
CA MET A 49 -3.93 -0.84 1.66
C MET A 49 -4.13 -0.93 3.18
N VAL A 50 -3.71 -2.03 3.79
CA VAL A 50 -3.89 -2.28 5.23
C VAL A 50 -3.25 -1.19 6.12
N PRO A 51 -2.06 -0.62 5.79
CA PRO A 51 -1.50 0.50 6.55
C PRO A 51 -2.31 1.81 6.46
N GLY A 52 -3.21 1.93 5.48
CA GLY A 52 -3.96 3.15 5.20
C GLY A 52 -4.87 3.57 6.36
N PRO A 53 -5.01 4.88 6.66
CA PRO A 53 -5.81 5.35 7.80
C PRO A 53 -7.29 4.93 7.74
N TRP A 54 -7.82 4.65 6.55
CA TRP A 54 -9.21 4.25 6.31
C TRP A 54 -9.36 2.75 6.01
N ALA A 55 -8.34 1.93 6.24
CA ALA A 55 -8.40 0.49 6.00
C ALA A 55 -9.46 -0.21 6.86
N ARG A 56 -9.64 0.22 8.11
CA ARG A 56 -10.69 -0.30 9.00
C ARG A 56 -12.10 0.06 8.53
N ASP A 57 -12.27 1.27 8.00
CA ASP A 57 -13.53 1.70 7.40
C ASP A 57 -13.85 0.90 6.14
N ALA A 58 -12.84 0.64 5.29
CA ALA A 58 -13.04 -0.27 4.16
C ALA A 58 -13.48 -1.66 4.65
N ALA A 59 -12.75 -2.24 5.60
CA ALA A 59 -13.07 -3.56 6.15
C ALA A 59 -14.50 -3.66 6.73
N SER A 60 -15.03 -2.61 7.35
CA SER A 60 -16.41 -2.61 7.88
C SER A 60 -17.48 -2.55 6.80
N HIS A 61 -17.15 -2.01 5.62
CA HIS A 61 -18.06 -1.91 4.48
C HIS A 61 -17.95 -3.08 3.49
N TYR A 62 -17.07 -4.05 3.76
CA TYR A 62 -16.86 -5.23 2.92
C TYR A 62 -18.09 -6.16 2.90
N ARG A 63 -18.47 -6.64 1.71
CA ARG A 63 -19.66 -7.49 1.49
C ARG A 63 -19.37 -8.78 0.72
N GLY A 64 -18.09 -9.15 0.55
CA GLY A 64 -17.68 -10.35 -0.19
C GLY A 64 -17.17 -10.06 -1.61
N GLU A 65 -16.86 -8.82 -1.93
CA GLU A 65 -16.26 -8.43 -3.21
C GLU A 65 -14.85 -9.05 -3.40
N PRO A 66 -14.34 -9.21 -4.63
CA PRO A 66 -12.98 -9.66 -4.88
C PRO A 66 -11.93 -8.60 -4.47
N VAL A 67 -11.60 -8.57 -3.18
CA VAL A 67 -10.62 -7.65 -2.59
C VAL A 67 -9.35 -8.43 -2.21
N GLY A 68 -8.23 -8.05 -2.83
CA GLY A 68 -6.89 -8.50 -2.48
C GLY A 68 -6.18 -7.54 -1.53
N VAL A 69 -4.92 -7.86 -1.23
CA VAL A 69 -4.03 -7.00 -0.42
C VAL A 69 -3.17 -6.17 -1.36
N HIS A 70 -3.21 -4.85 -1.19
CA HIS A 70 -2.25 -3.94 -1.81
C HIS A 70 -1.03 -3.83 -0.88
N LEU A 71 0.12 -4.37 -1.30
CA LEU A 71 1.35 -4.25 -0.52
C LEU A 71 1.89 -2.83 -0.61
N THR A 72 1.92 -2.13 0.52
CA THR A 72 2.31 -0.72 0.59
C THR A 72 3.66 -0.59 1.31
N LEU A 73 4.66 -0.05 0.60
CA LEU A 73 6.02 0.13 1.11
C LEU A 73 6.50 1.60 1.05
N ASN A 74 5.67 2.51 0.54
CA ASN A 74 5.94 3.94 0.45
C ASN A 74 4.72 4.76 0.95
N ALA A 75 4.94 6.03 1.29
CA ALA A 75 3.91 7.02 1.63
C ALA A 75 4.30 8.39 1.06
N GLU A 76 3.87 8.67 -0.16
CA GLU A 76 4.33 9.78 -1.00
C GLU A 76 3.82 11.16 -0.61
N MET A 77 2.71 11.24 0.13
CA MET A 77 2.08 12.52 0.49
C MET A 77 2.72 13.14 1.74
N ASP A 78 3.01 14.45 1.71
CA ASP A 78 3.69 15.14 2.82
C ASP A 78 2.94 15.08 4.15
N CYS A 79 1.66 15.47 4.14
CA CYS A 79 0.86 15.59 5.37
C CYS A 79 -0.06 14.39 5.61
N TYR A 80 -0.13 13.43 4.68
CA TYR A 80 -1.07 12.31 4.75
C TYR A 80 -0.32 10.99 4.66
N ARG A 81 0.19 10.55 5.81
CA ARG A 81 1.22 9.53 5.90
C ARG A 81 0.67 8.29 6.62
N TRP A 82 1.14 7.11 6.22
CA TRP A 82 0.86 5.85 6.90
C TRP A 82 2.16 5.16 7.33
N ARG A 83 2.09 4.38 8.42
CA ARG A 83 3.25 3.71 9.03
C ARG A 83 3.25 2.21 8.74
N SER A 84 4.43 1.58 8.78
CA SER A 84 4.52 0.11 8.71
C SER A 84 3.76 -0.55 9.86
N ILE A 85 3.02 -1.63 9.59
CA ILE A 85 2.24 -2.36 10.60
C ILE A 85 3.16 -2.98 11.66
N THR A 86 4.31 -3.50 11.23
CA THR A 86 5.29 -4.17 12.07
C THR A 86 6.10 -3.22 12.94
N GLN A 87 6.00 -1.91 12.71
CA GLN A 87 6.87 -0.89 13.33
C GLN A 87 8.36 -1.13 13.05
N ALA A 88 8.71 -1.80 11.95
CA ALA A 88 10.10 -2.05 11.58
C ALA A 88 10.82 -0.71 11.30
N PRO A 89 11.89 -0.36 12.04
CA PRO A 89 12.56 0.94 11.89
C PRO A 89 13.14 1.17 10.50
N SER A 90 13.58 0.10 9.82
CA SER A 90 14.11 0.18 8.45
C SER A 90 13.05 0.49 7.38
N LEU A 91 11.77 0.48 7.75
CA LEU A 91 10.65 0.84 6.89
C LEU A 91 10.06 2.20 7.28
N HIS A 92 10.70 2.96 8.14
CA HIS A 92 10.28 4.30 8.51
C HIS A 92 11.31 5.32 8.04
N ASP A 93 10.83 6.47 7.60
CA ASP A 93 11.69 7.64 7.45
C ASP A 93 11.69 8.51 8.73
N GLY A 94 12.39 9.64 8.69
CA GLY A 94 12.51 10.57 9.82
C GLY A 94 11.18 11.17 10.30
N ASP A 95 10.14 11.20 9.46
CA ASP A 95 8.81 11.71 9.80
C ASP A 95 7.90 10.59 10.35
N GLY A 96 8.42 9.36 10.38
CA GLY A 96 7.83 8.19 11.00
C GLY A 96 6.75 7.48 10.18
N GLY A 97 6.47 7.93 8.97
CA GLY A 97 5.72 7.16 7.97
C GLY A 97 6.64 6.24 7.17
N LEU A 98 6.08 5.51 6.21
CA LEU A 98 6.87 4.79 5.21
C LEU A 98 7.74 5.76 4.38
N PRO A 99 8.80 5.29 3.72
CA PRO A 99 9.62 6.11 2.81
C PRO A 99 8.77 6.86 1.77
N ARG A 100 9.15 8.08 1.39
CA ARG A 100 8.38 8.89 0.43
C ARG A 100 8.53 8.35 -1.00
N THR A 101 9.75 8.04 -1.39
CA THR A 101 10.09 7.62 -2.75
C THR A 101 10.54 6.16 -2.79
N VAL A 102 10.64 5.61 -4.00
CA VAL A 102 11.16 4.24 -4.21
C VAL A 102 12.66 4.20 -3.90
N GLU A 103 13.37 5.29 -4.18
CA GLU A 103 14.77 5.48 -3.89
C GLU A 103 15.03 5.42 -2.38
N ASP A 104 14.20 6.09 -1.58
CA ASP A 104 14.30 6.10 -0.11
C ASP A 104 14.14 4.70 0.52
N LEU A 105 13.36 3.82 -0.13
CA LEU A 105 13.15 2.45 0.34
C LEU A 105 14.45 1.61 0.25
N GLY A 106 15.28 1.88 -0.76
CA GLY A 106 16.56 1.19 -0.98
C GLY A 106 17.71 1.80 -0.19
N THR A 107 17.64 3.09 0.13
CA THR A 107 18.63 3.79 0.96
C THR A 107 18.24 3.69 2.42
N THR A 108 18.29 2.50 3.02
CA THR A 108 17.98 2.33 4.45
C THR A 108 18.89 3.23 5.28
N PRO A 109 18.37 4.26 5.97
CA PRO A 109 19.18 4.98 6.92
C PRO A 109 19.32 4.08 8.14
N THR A 110 20.54 3.82 8.55
CA THR A 110 20.81 2.87 9.62
C THR A 110 20.37 3.48 10.94
N TRP A 111 19.27 2.96 11.49
CA TRP A 111 19.00 3.10 12.92
C TRP A 111 20.04 2.29 13.68
N THR A 112 21.19 2.90 13.96
CA THR A 112 22.19 2.31 14.84
C THR A 112 21.75 2.51 16.28
N ARG A 113 21.45 1.41 16.99
CA ARG A 113 21.44 1.44 18.45
C ARG A 113 22.90 1.56 18.89
N PRO A 114 23.33 2.69 19.47
CA PRO A 114 24.71 2.79 19.94
C PRO A 114 24.93 1.77 21.08
N ALA A 115 26.13 1.19 21.14
CA ALA A 115 26.54 0.42 22.30
C ALA A 115 26.76 1.41 23.47
N GLY A 116 25.91 1.35 24.51
CA GLY A 116 26.02 2.21 25.70
C GLY A 116 24.89 3.22 25.85
N ASN A 117 25.17 4.36 26.46
CA ASN A 117 24.17 5.33 26.94
C ASN A 117 23.87 6.46 25.92
N ALA A 118 24.37 6.35 24.69
CA ALA A 118 24.16 7.39 23.69
C ALA A 118 22.72 7.36 23.15
N GLU A 119 22.19 8.54 22.85
CA GLU A 119 20.84 8.66 22.28
C GLU A 119 20.81 8.07 20.86
N PRO A 120 19.73 7.39 20.46
CA PRO A 120 19.55 6.93 19.09
C PRO A 120 19.61 8.11 18.13
N SER A 121 20.39 8.00 17.06
CA SER A 121 20.50 9.04 16.05
C SER A 121 20.05 8.54 14.67
N TRP A 122 19.39 9.43 13.93
CA TRP A 122 19.00 9.25 12.54
C TRP A 122 20.07 9.83 11.62
N SER A 123 20.49 9.06 10.61
CA SER A 123 21.53 9.45 9.64
C SER A 123 20.98 9.61 8.21
N GLY A 124 19.66 9.64 8.04
CA GLY A 124 19.00 9.83 6.74
C GLY A 124 18.64 11.29 6.44
N PRO A 125 18.16 11.58 5.22
CA PRO A 125 17.73 12.92 4.84
C PRO A 125 16.65 13.42 5.80
N SER A 126 16.78 14.68 6.20
CA SER A 126 15.83 15.39 7.05
C SER A 126 14.81 16.14 6.20
N CYS A 127 13.69 16.54 6.79
CA CYS A 127 12.63 17.30 6.13
C CYS A 127 13.12 18.59 5.43
N GLY A 128 14.34 19.06 5.71
CA GLY A 128 14.95 20.25 5.09
C GLY A 128 15.88 19.98 3.89
N ASP A 129 16.19 18.72 3.59
CA ASP A 129 17.22 18.38 2.59
C ASP A 129 16.66 18.20 1.16
N SER A 130 15.35 18.41 0.98
CA SER A 130 14.63 18.24 -0.30
C SER A 130 14.13 19.56 -0.91
N MET A 131 14.70 20.72 -0.53
CA MET A 131 14.45 22.01 -1.20
C MET A 131 15.46 22.28 -2.32
#